data_AF-A0A093HXQ3-F1
#
_entry.id   AF-A0A093HXQ3-F1
#
_cell.length_a   1.000
_cell.length_b   1.000
_cell.length_c   1.000
_cell.angle_alpha   90.00
_cell.angle_beta   90.00
_cell.angle_gamma   90.00
#
_symmetry.space_group_name_H-M   'P 1'
#
loop_
_entity.id
_entity.type
_entity.pdbx_description
1 polymer ?
#
loop_
_entity_poly.entity_id
_entity_poly.type
_entity_poly.pdbx_seq_one_letter_code
_entity_poly.pdbx_strand_id
1 'polypeptide(L)'
;VQGIGANGQEMTVQELLDWLQKVHGLAVVMLLHGYTVLYNKEQDEETRAQQQAQRLSESLEGAGEPRPRELELQYVCEGEEDQDEDTCPRLLCYLP
;
A
#
# COMPACT_ATOMS: atom_id res chain seq x y z
N VAL A 1 -9.64 2.94 -6.18
CA VAL A 1 -10.24 1.75 -5.54
C VAL A 1 -10.92 2.15 -4.24
N GLN A 2 -12.00 1.50 -3.84
CA GLN A 2 -12.59 1.71 -2.52
C GLN A 2 -11.70 1.03 -1.48
N GLY A 3 -11.18 1.81 -0.54
CA GLY A 3 -10.28 1.40 0.53
C GLY A 3 -10.99 0.61 1.63
N ILE A 4 -11.98 -0.21 1.28
CA ILE A 4 -12.82 -0.96 2.21
C ILE A 4 -12.46 -2.45 2.11
N GLY A 5 -12.01 -3.02 3.21
CA GLY A 5 -11.68 -4.43 3.37
C GLY A 5 -12.94 -5.32 3.43
N ALA A 6 -12.74 -6.63 3.48
CA ALA A 6 -13.83 -7.60 3.44
C ALA A 6 -14.79 -7.51 4.64
N ASN A 7 -14.33 -6.91 5.74
CA ASN A 7 -15.07 -6.68 6.98
C ASN A 7 -15.87 -5.37 6.99
N GLY A 8 -15.85 -4.59 5.89
CA GLY A 8 -16.50 -3.27 5.81
C GLY A 8 -15.75 -2.16 6.56
N GLN A 9 -14.56 -2.46 7.10
CA GLN A 9 -13.64 -1.48 7.63
C GLN A 9 -12.63 -1.08 6.56
N GLU A 10 -11.72 -0.19 6.90
CA GLU A 10 -10.63 0.14 5.98
C GLU A 10 -9.74 -1.07 5.70
N MET A 11 -9.32 -1.21 4.45
CA MET A 11 -8.45 -2.30 4.05
C MET A 11 -7.04 -2.20 4.65
N THR A 12 -6.45 -3.35 4.91
CA THR A 12 -5.04 -3.45 5.28
C THR A 12 -4.13 -3.35 4.06
N VAL A 13 -2.84 -3.10 4.31
CA VAL A 13 -1.80 -3.21 3.28
C VAL A 13 -1.86 -4.58 2.61
N GLN A 14 -2.01 -5.65 3.38
CA GLN A 14 -2.13 -7.01 2.84
C GLN A 14 -3.33 -7.16 1.90
N GLU A 15 -4.52 -6.70 2.32
CA GLU A 15 -5.73 -6.81 1.49
C GLU A 15 -5.60 -6.06 0.17
N LEU A 16 -4.90 -4.91 0.17
CA LEU A 16 -4.63 -4.15 -1.04
C LEU A 16 -3.68 -4.89 -1.99
N LEU A 17 -2.57 -5.44 -1.46
CA LEU A 17 -1.61 -6.24 -2.25
C LEU A 17 -2.31 -7.46 -2.86
N ASP A 18 -3.11 -8.15 -2.06
CA ASP A 18 -3.92 -9.28 -2.50
C ASP A 18 -4.90 -8.89 -3.60
N TRP A 19 -5.54 -7.73 -3.48
CA TRP A 19 -6.47 -7.21 -4.48
C TRP A 19 -5.74 -6.88 -5.79
N LEU A 20 -4.58 -6.22 -5.73
CA LEU A 20 -3.75 -5.92 -6.90
C LEU A 20 -3.32 -7.20 -7.62
N GLN A 21 -2.89 -8.22 -6.88
CA GLN A 21 -2.53 -9.50 -7.44
C GLN A 21 -3.74 -10.25 -8.04
N LYS A 22 -4.88 -10.30 -7.34
CA LYS A 22 -6.05 -11.07 -7.77
C LYS A 22 -6.79 -10.43 -8.94
N VAL A 23 -6.93 -9.11 -8.95
CA VAL A 23 -7.71 -8.38 -9.95
C VAL A 23 -6.85 -7.99 -11.15
N HIS A 24 -5.62 -7.56 -10.91
CA HIS A 24 -4.74 -7.04 -11.96
C HIS A 24 -3.56 -7.95 -12.29
N GLY A 25 -3.32 -9.02 -11.52
CA GLY A 25 -2.17 -9.90 -11.72
C GLY A 25 -0.83 -9.26 -11.33
N LEU A 26 -0.86 -8.15 -10.58
CA LEU A 26 0.32 -7.36 -10.25
C LEU A 26 0.97 -7.86 -8.96
N ALA A 27 2.19 -8.40 -9.09
CA ALA A 27 3.01 -8.85 -7.98
C ALA A 27 3.77 -7.67 -7.38
N VAL A 28 3.11 -6.91 -6.52
CA VAL A 28 3.70 -5.73 -5.88
C VAL A 28 4.77 -6.12 -4.87
N VAL A 29 5.97 -5.57 -5.03
CA VAL A 29 7.12 -5.77 -4.13
C VAL A 29 7.36 -4.56 -3.24
N MET A 30 6.92 -3.37 -3.64
CA MET A 30 7.00 -2.15 -2.83
C MET A 30 5.75 -1.30 -2.97
N LEU A 31 5.25 -0.75 -1.87
CA LEU A 31 4.10 0.16 -1.81
C LEU A 31 4.50 1.42 -1.04
N LEU A 32 4.15 2.56 -1.61
CA LEU A 32 4.55 3.89 -1.17
C LEU A 32 3.34 4.82 -1.12
N HIS A 33 3.44 5.85 -0.29
CA HIS A 33 2.58 7.02 -0.32
C HIS A 33 3.45 8.27 -0.25
N GLY A 34 3.66 8.93 -1.40
CA GLY A 34 4.62 10.03 -1.51
C GLY A 34 6.04 9.52 -1.25
N TYR A 35 6.64 9.93 -0.13
CA TYR A 35 7.98 9.46 0.30
C TYR A 35 7.93 8.41 1.42
N THR A 36 6.73 7.98 1.84
CA THR A 36 6.55 7.02 2.93
C THR A 36 6.39 5.61 2.38
N VAL A 37 7.24 4.69 2.82
CA VAL A 37 7.16 3.26 2.49
C VAL A 37 6.11 2.59 3.38
N LEU A 38 5.04 2.09 2.77
CA LEU A 38 3.98 1.34 3.47
C LEU A 38 4.26 -0.16 3.48
N TYR A 39 4.92 -0.65 2.44
CA TYR A 39 5.32 -2.04 2.31
C TYR A 39 6.59 -2.16 1.48
N ASN A 40 7.50 -3.03 1.92
CA ASN A 40 8.61 -3.46 1.08
C ASN A 40 8.89 -4.95 1.34
N LYS A 41 8.87 -5.76 0.28
CA LYS A 41 9.08 -7.22 0.29
C LYS A 41 10.48 -7.59 0.79
N GLU A 42 11.47 -6.71 0.63
CA GLU A 42 12.86 -6.89 1.07
C GLU A 42 13.06 -6.65 2.58
N GLN A 43 12.07 -6.10 3.28
CA GLN A 43 12.12 -5.99 4.74
C GLN A 43 12.16 -7.37 5.39
N ASP A 44 12.67 -7.43 6.63
CA ASP A 44 12.64 -8.66 7.41
C ASP A 44 11.19 -9.14 7.66
N GLU A 45 11.03 -10.42 7.97
CA GLU A 45 9.72 -11.05 8.08
C GLU A 45 8.83 -10.42 9.16
N GLU A 46 9.40 -9.97 10.28
CA GLU A 46 8.67 -9.36 11.39
C GLU A 46 8.16 -7.98 10.97
N THR A 47 9.04 -7.13 10.45
CA THR A 47 8.69 -5.80 9.93
C THR A 47 7.66 -5.90 8.81
N ARG A 48 7.83 -6.86 7.89
CA ARG A 48 6.91 -7.08 6.78
C ARG A 48 5.53 -7.54 7.27
N ALA A 49 5.47 -8.44 8.25
CA ALA A 49 4.21 -8.88 8.84
C ALA A 49 3.49 -7.72 9.55
N GLN A 50 4.24 -6.85 10.23
CA GLN A 50 3.69 -5.66 10.85
C GLN A 50 3.12 -4.68 9.82
N GLN A 51 3.87 -4.38 8.75
CA GLN A 51 3.42 -3.55 7.63
C GLN A 51 2.15 -4.09 6.99
N GLN A 52 2.11 -5.40 6.72
CA GLN A 52 0.98 -6.08 6.10
C GLN A 52 -0.30 -6.02 6.95
N ALA A 53 -0.16 -6.09 8.28
CA ALA A 53 -1.27 -6.05 9.22
C ALA A 53 -1.82 -4.62 9.46
N GLN A 54 -1.06 -3.58 9.13
CA GLN A 54 -1.49 -2.20 9.32
C GLN A 54 -2.59 -1.81 8.32
N ARG A 55 -3.50 -0.95 8.78
CA ARG A 55 -4.43 -0.25 7.90
C ARG A 55 -3.68 0.79 7.08
N LEU A 56 -4.17 1.08 5.86
CA LEU A 56 -3.54 2.05 4.97
C LEU A 56 -3.33 3.42 5.63
N SER A 57 -4.28 3.90 6.42
CA SER A 57 -4.18 5.16 7.17
C SER A 57 -3.27 5.06 8.39
N GLU A 58 -3.27 3.94 9.10
CA GLU A 58 -2.40 3.73 10.28
C GLU A 58 -0.94 3.71 9.88
N SER A 59 -0.61 3.18 8.70
CA SER A 59 0.74 3.23 8.15
C SER A 59 1.24 4.67 7.87
N LEU A 60 0.34 5.66 7.90
CA LEU A 60 0.64 7.09 7.68
C LEU A 60 0.55 7.94 8.95
N GLU A 61 -0.12 7.46 10.01
CA GLU A 61 -0.35 8.23 11.24
C GLU A 61 0.95 8.63 11.96
N GLY A 62 2.09 8.01 11.63
CA GLY A 62 3.41 8.44 12.08
C GLY A 62 3.78 9.88 11.68
N ALA A 63 3.12 10.45 10.68
CA ALA A 63 3.39 11.80 10.16
C ALA A 63 2.56 12.93 10.81
N GLY A 64 1.57 12.61 11.66
CA GLY A 64 0.73 13.60 12.35
C GLY A 64 -0.30 14.32 11.46
N GLU A 65 -0.57 13.81 10.27
CA GLU A 65 -1.58 14.35 9.36
C GLU A 65 -2.99 13.82 9.68
N PRO A 66 -4.06 14.63 9.50
CA PRO A 66 -5.43 14.17 9.66
C PRO A 66 -5.73 13.06 8.65
N ARG A 67 -6.42 11.98 9.09
CA ARG A 67 -6.75 10.82 8.25
C ARG A 67 -7.32 11.26 6.89
N PRO A 68 -6.57 11.09 5.79
CA PRO A 68 -7.01 11.57 4.50
C PRO A 68 -8.15 10.69 4.00
N ARG A 69 -9.19 11.28 3.40
CA ARG A 69 -10.28 10.51 2.77
C ARG A 69 -9.84 9.84 1.46
N GLU A 70 -8.78 10.37 0.86
CA GLU A 70 -8.22 9.91 -0.40
C GLU A 70 -6.73 9.70 -0.22
N LEU A 71 -6.24 8.56 -0.66
CA LEU A 71 -4.87 8.13 -0.47
C LEU A 71 -4.25 7.78 -1.82
N GLU A 72 -3.24 8.52 -2.24
CA GLU A 72 -2.54 8.28 -3.51
C GLU A 72 -1.34 7.35 -3.27
N LEU A 73 -1.52 6.07 -3.57
CA LEU A 73 -0.48 5.07 -3.39
C LEU A 73 0.34 4.92 -4.67
N GLN A 74 1.66 4.79 -4.55
CA GLN A 74 2.51 4.29 -5.64
C GLN A 74 2.91 2.84 -5.36
N TYR A 75 3.09 2.04 -6.39
CA TYR A 75 3.54 0.65 -6.25
C TYR A 75 4.60 0.29 -7.29
N VAL A 76 5.45 -0.65 -6.92
CA VAL A 76 6.45 -1.27 -7.79
C VAL A 76 6.18 -2.75 -7.88
N CYS A 77 6.17 -3.32 -9.08
CA CYS A 77 5.98 -4.75 -9.29
C CYS A 77 7.31 -5.50 -9.35
N GLU A 78 7.26 -6.80 -9.17
CA GLU A 78 8.40 -7.71 -9.30
C GLU A 78 9.04 -7.58 -10.69
N GLY A 79 10.35 -7.35 -10.74
CA GLY A 79 11.11 -7.08 -11.97
C GLY A 79 11.05 -5.62 -12.46
N GLU A 80 10.37 -4.74 -11.72
CA GLU A 80 10.37 -3.29 -11.93
C GLU A 80 11.13 -2.54 -10.82
N GLU A 81 11.94 -3.24 -10.01
CA GLU A 81 12.62 -2.66 -8.84
C GLU A 81 13.60 -1.53 -9.19
N ASP A 82 14.12 -1.50 -10.42
CA ASP A 82 15.02 -0.46 -10.93
C ASP A 82 14.27 0.76 -11.52
N GLN A 83 12.93 0.80 -11.49
CA GLN A 83 12.17 1.96 -11.97
C GLN A 83 12.29 3.14 -11.00
N ASP A 84 12.41 4.35 -11.55
CA ASP A 84 12.35 5.58 -10.77
C ASP A 84 10.98 5.68 -10.05
N GLU A 85 11.01 6.04 -8.77
CA GLU A 85 9.80 6.21 -7.94
C GLU A 85 8.79 7.20 -8.57
N ASP A 86 9.28 8.20 -9.31
CA ASP A 86 8.46 9.18 -10.05
C ASP A 86 7.70 8.59 -11.25
N THR A 87 8.12 7.43 -11.74
CA THR A 87 7.49 6.71 -12.86
C THR A 87 6.53 5.60 -12.42
N CYS A 88 6.51 5.31 -11.12
CA CYS A 88 5.68 4.26 -10.57
C CYS A 88 4.19 4.55 -10.79
N PRO A 89 3.40 3.54 -11.19
CA PRO A 89 1.97 3.72 -11.34
C PRO A 89 1.31 4.15 -10.02
N ARG A 90 0.33 5.05 -10.14
CA ARG A 90 -0.41 5.58 -8.99
C ARG A 90 -1.79 4.95 -8.88
N LEU A 91 -2.18 4.64 -7.65
CA LEU A 91 -3.46 4.07 -7.28
C LEU A 91 -4.13 4.97 -6.24
N LEU A 92 -5.25 5.57 -6.62
CA LEU A 92 -6.05 6.37 -5.69
C LEU A 92 -7.00 5.46 -4.90
N CYS A 93 -6.79 5.39 -3.59
CA CYS A 93 -7.59 4.65 -2.61
C CYS A 93 -8.52 5.61 -1.85
N TYR A 94 -9.82 5.32 -1.82
CA TYR A 94 -10.79 6.14 -1.08
C TYR A 94 -11.10 5.46 0.25
N LEU A 95 -10.70 6.06 1.37
CA LEU A 95 -10.92 5.50 2.70
C LEU A 95 -12.37 5.75 3.18
N PRO A 96 -12.95 4.84 3.98
CA PRO A 96 -14.33 4.97 4.48
C PRO A 96 -14.54 6.10 5.49
#